data_AF-A0A971AAS1-F1
#
_entry.id   AF-A0A971AAS1-F1
#
_cell.length_a   1.000
_cell.length_b   1.000
_cell.length_c   1.000
_cell.angle_alpha   90.00
_cell.angle_beta   90.00
_cell.angle_gamma   90.00
#
_symmetry.space_group_name_H-M   'P 1'
#
loop_
_entity.id
_entity.type
_entity.pdbx_description
1 polymer ?
#
loop_
_entity_poly.entity_id
_entity_poly.type
_entity_poly.pdbx_seq_one_letter_code
_entity_poly.pdbx_strand_id
1 'polypeptide(L)'
;MLKREMILCVLLLAFLSPAAWGSQAAGHVYIAMQAAQQVSPEVKAIIDGGLDAYRAGCAGPDVAYTAHYVRVGMGGHPPGTESHGPAKSGDLTCNLLRMAKTPREKAYALGWLTHYETDNIIHALVNKYGGLYTDDETRHKLLEMMEVAHVFNKYVGAKVPNSYIPLRAATPREFINQAFAVTFPTGGNSAAYKPSTLTHPETGHTSTLPPAFIHQLLVGADNMETVTRSWVEMHNTGTYSGLWAWAENIMAVKGPPPTKEEYAQIMEPLLIDDVEAFPPPDGAPFGAPGKLKISYTVNDARLLAEFCKEWDKARQIAIARCANLMNQWAANPAGFTLTNTDMNVGYRAFDPNDKSMAWPGNPDNSEMLVFIKLKDSQGRDMRLLGPNGSWDPAGEWLPCDVVRQTWAQWFGATHDPAKRKKIWGGPAGTSYFEVPYEYSGAPGEIEVKIQFADRKDKTPYGPEAIWKGNKKPELSILFLVDTSGSMAGGKLQAAKAAVKQAVNDTNDGKTEWALARFGGCSVSVVCRFTTMPEYLAKAADGLGTSGDTPLTYARNLALSYLISKGQAKQGRLIILCDGQDNCPEHGSTSREEAADSLQELIRNVTTAVGAGSAIGSRTP
;
A
#
# COMPACT_ATOMS: atom_id res chain seq x y z
N MET A 1 -11.15 -26.22 -36.24
CA MET A 1 -10.59 -25.94 -34.89
C MET A 1 -11.36 -24.85 -34.17
N LEU A 2 -11.56 -23.65 -34.75
CA LEU A 2 -12.28 -22.53 -34.11
C LEU A 2 -13.61 -22.88 -33.40
N LYS A 3 -14.49 -23.68 -34.01
CA LYS A 3 -15.79 -24.03 -33.39
C LYS A 3 -15.66 -24.87 -32.11
N ARG A 4 -14.61 -25.69 -31.98
CA ARG A 4 -14.42 -26.58 -30.83
C ARG A 4 -13.82 -25.83 -29.65
N GLU A 5 -12.88 -24.91 -29.92
CA GLU A 5 -12.31 -23.99 -28.94
C GLU A 5 -13.35 -22.99 -28.43
N MET A 6 -14.20 -22.46 -29.32
CA MET A 6 -15.27 -21.54 -28.92
C MET A 6 -16.34 -22.22 -28.05
N ILE A 7 -16.70 -23.47 -28.36
CA ILE A 7 -17.60 -24.27 -27.50
C ILE A 7 -16.94 -24.57 -26.14
N LEU A 8 -15.63 -24.87 -26.12
CA LEU A 8 -14.90 -25.08 -24.87
C LEU A 8 -14.86 -23.79 -24.03
N CYS A 9 -14.60 -22.64 -24.64
CA CYS A 9 -14.60 -21.34 -23.96
C CYS A 9 -15.98 -20.96 -23.44
N VAL A 10 -17.06 -21.21 -24.20
CA VAL A 10 -18.44 -20.94 -23.75
C VAL A 10 -18.81 -21.86 -22.58
N LEU A 11 -18.43 -23.13 -22.62
CA LEU A 11 -18.64 -24.06 -21.51
C LEU A 11 -17.80 -23.68 -20.29
N LEU A 12 -16.53 -23.34 -20.47
CA LEU A 12 -15.66 -22.83 -19.40
C LEU A 12 -16.24 -21.56 -18.77
N LEU A 13 -16.66 -20.57 -19.56
CA LEU A 13 -17.30 -19.34 -19.08
C LEU A 13 -18.60 -19.62 -18.32
N ALA A 14 -19.41 -20.58 -18.77
CA ALA A 14 -20.64 -20.98 -18.08
C ALA A 14 -20.38 -21.68 -16.72
N PHE A 15 -19.25 -22.39 -16.58
CA PHE A 15 -18.84 -23.01 -15.31
C PHE A 15 -18.04 -22.07 -14.39
N LEU A 16 -17.36 -21.06 -14.94
CA LEU A 16 -16.46 -20.17 -14.21
C LEU A 16 -17.08 -18.82 -13.81
N SER A 17 -18.10 -18.34 -14.54
CA SER A 17 -18.86 -17.13 -14.19
C SER A 17 -19.37 -17.08 -12.73
N PRO A 18 -19.71 -18.20 -12.05
CA PRO A 18 -20.18 -18.13 -10.67
C PRO A 18 -19.08 -18.07 -9.61
N ALA A 19 -17.81 -18.19 -9.99
CA ALA A 19 -16.69 -18.00 -9.07
C ALA A 19 -16.53 -16.53 -8.64
N ALA A 20 -17.06 -15.54 -9.39
CA ALA A 20 -17.04 -14.11 -9.05
C ALA A 20 -17.76 -13.72 -7.79
N TRP A 21 -18.68 -14.55 -7.32
CA TRP A 21 -19.59 -14.18 -6.24
C TRP A 21 -19.21 -14.80 -4.90
N GLY A 22 -18.12 -15.57 -4.85
CA GLY A 22 -17.64 -16.20 -3.61
C GLY A 22 -16.73 -15.34 -2.74
N SER A 23 -16.70 -14.03 -2.94
CA SER A 23 -15.59 -13.10 -2.69
C SER A 23 -15.23 -12.77 -1.23
N GLN A 24 -15.92 -13.30 -0.22
CA GLN A 24 -15.68 -12.91 1.19
C GLN A 24 -15.51 -14.07 2.19
N ALA A 25 -15.48 -15.33 1.73
CA ALA A 25 -15.49 -16.48 2.65
C ALA A 25 -14.41 -16.45 3.73
N ALA A 26 -13.20 -15.97 3.44
CA ALA A 26 -12.13 -15.89 4.44
C ALA A 26 -12.43 -14.91 5.58
N GLY A 27 -13.04 -13.76 5.26
CA GLY A 27 -13.47 -12.76 6.25
C GLY A 27 -14.54 -13.32 7.17
N HIS A 28 -15.55 -13.97 6.59
CA HIS A 28 -16.61 -14.65 7.36
C HIS A 28 -16.06 -15.77 8.24
N VAL A 29 -15.20 -16.65 7.71
CA VAL A 29 -14.61 -17.73 8.50
C VAL A 29 -13.78 -17.16 9.64
N TYR A 30 -13.00 -16.11 9.41
CA TYR A 30 -12.24 -15.45 10.48
C TYR A 30 -13.16 -14.94 11.59
N ILE A 31 -14.16 -14.11 11.25
CA ILE A 31 -15.08 -13.52 12.22
C ILE A 31 -15.84 -14.62 12.97
N ALA A 32 -16.34 -15.63 12.27
CA ALA A 32 -17.03 -16.76 12.85
C ALA A 32 -16.14 -17.53 13.84
N MET A 33 -14.89 -17.81 13.48
CA MET A 33 -13.94 -18.52 14.35
C MET A 33 -13.56 -17.71 15.58
N GLN A 34 -13.41 -16.39 15.47
CA GLN A 34 -13.16 -15.51 16.61
C GLN A 34 -14.40 -15.39 17.52
N ALA A 35 -15.61 -15.26 16.93
CA ALA A 35 -16.85 -15.22 17.68
C ALA A 35 -17.06 -16.52 18.47
N ALA A 36 -16.73 -17.67 17.88
CA ALA A 36 -16.77 -18.97 18.55
C ALA A 36 -15.84 -19.06 19.78
N GLN A 37 -14.88 -18.17 19.96
CA GLN A 37 -14.06 -18.12 21.18
C GLN A 37 -14.73 -17.33 22.33
N GLN A 38 -15.76 -16.55 22.02
CA GLN A 38 -16.44 -15.64 22.97
C GLN A 38 -17.85 -16.12 23.35
N VAL A 39 -18.31 -17.24 22.80
CA VAL A 39 -19.62 -17.82 23.12
C VAL A 39 -19.61 -18.59 24.44
N SER A 40 -20.80 -18.85 24.98
CA SER A 40 -21.00 -19.71 26.14
C SER A 40 -20.51 -21.14 25.89
N PRO A 41 -20.17 -21.91 26.94
CA PRO A 41 -19.73 -23.30 26.81
C PRO A 41 -20.74 -24.19 26.05
N GLU A 42 -22.05 -23.94 26.19
CA GLU A 42 -23.11 -24.67 25.50
C GLU A 42 -23.03 -24.46 23.98
N VAL A 43 -22.98 -23.21 23.53
CA VAL A 43 -22.83 -22.87 22.11
C VAL A 43 -21.50 -23.41 21.59
N LYS A 44 -20.43 -23.29 22.37
CA LYS A 44 -19.10 -23.80 22.00
C LYS A 44 -19.13 -25.30 21.74
N ALA A 45 -19.82 -26.08 22.56
CA ALA A 45 -19.96 -27.51 22.37
C ALA A 45 -20.71 -27.87 21.07
N ILE A 46 -21.72 -27.09 20.69
CA ILE A 46 -22.42 -27.25 19.41
C ILE A 46 -21.46 -26.99 18.24
N ILE A 47 -20.71 -25.88 18.30
CA ILE A 47 -19.75 -25.50 17.26
C ILE A 47 -18.64 -26.56 17.13
N ASP A 48 -18.05 -27.00 18.25
CA ASP A 48 -16.97 -27.98 18.23
C ASP A 48 -17.42 -29.35 17.72
N GLY A 49 -18.66 -29.75 18.03
CA GLY A 49 -19.27 -30.98 17.51
C GLY A 49 -19.60 -30.94 16.01
N GLY A 50 -19.52 -29.77 15.36
CA GLY A 50 -19.88 -29.57 13.97
C GLY A 50 -19.03 -28.52 13.27
N LEU A 51 -17.74 -28.43 13.59
CA LEU A 51 -16.88 -27.31 13.21
C LEU A 51 -16.82 -27.04 11.70
N ASP A 52 -16.73 -28.09 10.88
CA ASP A 52 -16.72 -27.93 9.42
C ASP A 52 -18.08 -27.43 8.89
N ALA A 53 -19.18 -27.84 9.54
CA ALA A 53 -20.51 -27.35 9.20
C ALA A 53 -20.70 -25.89 9.65
N TYR A 54 -20.16 -25.50 10.80
CA TYR A 54 -20.13 -24.10 11.22
C TYR A 54 -19.37 -23.20 10.22
N ARG A 55 -18.20 -23.64 9.76
CA ARG A 55 -17.43 -22.94 8.72
C ARG A 55 -18.14 -22.91 7.36
N ALA A 56 -18.82 -23.99 6.98
CA ALA A 56 -19.65 -23.97 5.77
C ALA A 56 -20.86 -23.04 5.92
N GLY A 57 -21.42 -22.93 7.12
CA GLY A 57 -22.54 -22.06 7.44
C GLY A 57 -22.19 -20.58 7.29
N CYS A 58 -20.98 -20.17 7.66
CA CYS A 58 -20.56 -18.76 7.54
C CYS A 58 -20.34 -18.29 6.09
N ALA A 59 -20.36 -19.19 5.11
CA ALA A 59 -20.43 -18.87 3.68
C ALA A 59 -21.80 -19.25 3.07
N GLY A 60 -22.76 -19.65 3.90
CA GLY A 60 -24.03 -20.25 3.47
C GLY A 60 -24.89 -19.33 2.61
N PRO A 61 -25.14 -18.07 3.01
CA PRO A 61 -25.85 -17.12 2.17
C PRO A 61 -25.17 -16.92 0.81
N ASP A 62 -23.85 -16.75 0.77
CA ASP A 62 -23.10 -16.63 -0.50
C ASP A 62 -23.21 -17.87 -1.37
N VAL A 63 -23.26 -19.06 -0.77
CA VAL A 63 -23.50 -20.32 -1.51
C VAL A 63 -24.89 -20.30 -2.17
N ALA A 64 -25.91 -19.84 -1.45
CA ALA A 64 -27.25 -19.68 -2.01
C ALA A 64 -27.31 -18.56 -3.07
N TYR A 65 -26.61 -17.46 -2.86
CA TYR A 65 -26.49 -16.36 -3.79
C TYR A 65 -25.79 -16.78 -5.09
N THR A 66 -24.65 -17.47 -4.97
CA THR A 66 -23.90 -18.04 -6.10
C THR A 66 -24.76 -19.04 -6.89
N ALA A 67 -25.50 -19.89 -6.19
CA ALA A 67 -26.45 -20.83 -6.80
C ALA A 67 -27.49 -20.13 -7.68
N HIS A 68 -27.91 -18.91 -7.33
CA HIS A 68 -28.84 -18.14 -8.14
C HIS A 68 -28.24 -17.79 -9.51
N TYR A 69 -27.08 -17.17 -9.50
CA TYR A 69 -26.52 -16.63 -10.72
C TYR A 69 -25.98 -17.69 -11.68
N VAL A 70 -25.54 -18.86 -11.19
CA VAL A 70 -25.20 -20.02 -12.05
C VAL A 70 -26.32 -20.24 -13.07
N ARG A 71 -27.59 -20.11 -12.65
CA ARG A 71 -28.74 -20.34 -13.51
C ARG A 71 -29.24 -19.09 -14.23
N VAL A 72 -28.99 -17.89 -13.72
CA VAL A 72 -29.19 -16.66 -14.52
C VAL A 72 -28.35 -16.72 -15.80
N GLY A 73 -27.10 -17.17 -15.70
CA GLY A 73 -26.25 -17.44 -16.87
C GLY A 73 -26.82 -18.50 -17.83
N MET A 74 -27.72 -19.36 -17.34
CA MET A 74 -28.45 -20.36 -18.12
C MET A 74 -29.89 -19.91 -18.50
N GLY A 75 -30.21 -18.62 -18.33
CA GLY A 75 -31.50 -18.04 -18.70
C GLY A 75 -32.66 -18.31 -17.72
N GLY A 76 -32.38 -18.68 -16.46
CA GLY A 76 -33.41 -18.90 -15.44
C GLY A 76 -33.37 -17.89 -14.28
N HIS A 77 -34.46 -17.83 -13.50
CA HIS A 77 -34.56 -17.02 -12.27
C HIS A 77 -34.75 -17.94 -11.05
N PRO A 78 -33.72 -18.68 -10.61
CA PRO A 78 -33.83 -19.52 -9.41
C PRO A 78 -33.93 -18.68 -8.13
N PRO A 79 -34.27 -19.33 -7.01
CA PRO A 79 -34.02 -18.75 -5.70
C PRO A 79 -32.52 -18.65 -5.39
N GLY A 80 -32.20 -17.80 -4.41
CA GLY A 80 -30.87 -17.63 -3.85
C GLY A 80 -30.55 -16.18 -3.50
N THR A 81 -31.02 -15.22 -4.30
CA THR A 81 -30.87 -13.78 -4.00
C THR A 81 -31.59 -13.36 -2.74
N GLU A 82 -32.65 -14.07 -2.38
CA GLU A 82 -33.42 -13.81 -1.16
C GLU A 82 -32.64 -14.11 0.12
N SER A 83 -31.50 -14.81 0.03
CA SER A 83 -30.59 -14.97 1.17
C SER A 83 -29.98 -13.65 1.63
N HIS A 84 -29.82 -12.69 0.72
CA HIS A 84 -29.27 -11.37 0.98
C HIS A 84 -30.31 -10.25 0.95
N GLY A 85 -31.46 -10.47 0.31
CA GLY A 85 -32.46 -9.43 0.13
C GLY A 85 -33.17 -8.98 1.42
N PRO A 86 -33.69 -7.73 1.45
CA PRO A 86 -34.25 -7.09 2.65
C PRO A 86 -35.53 -7.74 3.17
N ALA A 87 -36.22 -8.53 2.36
CA ALA A 87 -37.56 -8.95 2.69
C ALA A 87 -37.60 -9.94 3.87
N LYS A 88 -36.67 -10.91 3.92
CA LYS A 88 -36.75 -12.07 4.83
C LYS A 88 -35.41 -12.70 5.23
N SER A 89 -34.28 -12.01 5.11
CA SER A 89 -32.95 -12.55 5.46
C SER A 89 -32.83 -12.97 6.94
N GLY A 90 -33.37 -12.15 7.86
CA GLY A 90 -33.46 -12.43 9.29
C GLY A 90 -34.40 -13.59 9.59
N ASP A 91 -35.56 -13.62 8.95
CA ASP A 91 -36.53 -14.72 9.06
C ASP A 91 -35.95 -16.05 8.57
N LEU A 92 -35.23 -16.05 7.44
CA LEU A 92 -34.54 -17.22 6.90
C LEU A 92 -33.54 -17.77 7.92
N THR A 93 -32.72 -16.89 8.49
CA THR A 93 -31.73 -17.24 9.52
C THR A 93 -32.41 -17.82 10.76
N CYS A 94 -33.51 -17.22 11.22
CA CYS A 94 -34.30 -17.74 12.33
C CYS A 94 -34.92 -19.11 12.01
N ASN A 95 -35.41 -19.32 10.79
CA ASN A 95 -35.99 -20.60 10.37
C ASN A 95 -34.94 -21.70 10.32
N LEU A 96 -33.72 -21.43 9.81
CA LEU A 96 -32.60 -22.37 9.91
C LEU A 96 -32.34 -22.75 11.38
N LEU A 97 -32.20 -21.77 12.27
CA LEU A 97 -31.94 -22.01 13.70
C LEU A 97 -33.03 -22.84 14.38
N ARG A 98 -34.31 -22.60 14.07
CA ARG A 98 -35.45 -23.35 14.64
C ARG A 98 -35.59 -24.77 14.06
N MET A 99 -35.24 -24.95 12.78
CA MET A 99 -35.39 -26.21 12.08
C MET A 99 -34.22 -27.18 12.31
N ALA A 100 -33.08 -26.69 12.81
CA ALA A 100 -31.88 -27.48 13.04
C ALA A 100 -32.10 -28.55 14.13
N LYS A 101 -32.06 -29.84 13.73
CA LYS A 101 -32.31 -30.97 14.63
C LYS A 101 -31.03 -31.65 15.08
N THR A 102 -30.07 -31.79 14.17
CA THR A 102 -28.80 -32.47 14.42
C THR A 102 -27.71 -31.50 14.90
N PRO A 103 -26.67 -31.97 15.62
CA PRO A 103 -25.53 -31.12 15.97
C PRO A 103 -24.90 -30.43 14.75
N ARG A 104 -24.82 -31.15 13.62
CA ARG A 104 -24.30 -30.63 12.35
C ARG A 104 -25.15 -29.49 11.80
N GLU A 105 -26.48 -29.64 11.75
CA GLU A 105 -27.39 -28.58 11.29
C GLU A 105 -27.37 -27.36 12.22
N LYS A 106 -27.28 -27.58 13.54
CA LYS A 106 -27.18 -26.50 14.53
C LYS A 106 -25.90 -25.70 14.33
N ALA A 107 -24.76 -26.39 14.18
CA ALA A 107 -23.49 -25.75 13.86
C ALA A 107 -23.57 -24.97 12.55
N TYR A 108 -24.15 -25.54 11.49
CA TYR A 108 -24.34 -24.84 10.22
C TYR A 108 -25.22 -23.58 10.36
N ALA A 109 -26.35 -23.68 11.06
CA ALA A 109 -27.25 -22.54 11.28
C ALA A 109 -26.59 -21.42 12.11
N LEU A 110 -25.75 -21.77 13.09
CA LEU A 110 -24.94 -20.80 13.84
C LEU A 110 -23.90 -20.13 12.92
N GLY A 111 -23.27 -20.88 12.02
CA GLY A 111 -22.41 -20.32 10.99
C GLY A 111 -23.15 -19.32 10.11
N TRP A 112 -24.34 -19.68 9.64
CA TRP A 112 -25.21 -18.81 8.84
C TRP A 112 -25.57 -17.51 9.58
N LEU A 113 -25.86 -17.60 10.88
CA LEU A 113 -26.08 -16.44 11.75
C LEU A 113 -24.87 -15.50 11.78
N THR A 114 -23.65 -16.05 11.85
CA THR A 114 -22.44 -15.20 11.82
C THR A 114 -22.25 -14.49 10.50
N HIS A 115 -22.59 -15.13 9.37
CA HIS A 115 -22.56 -14.47 8.06
C HIS A 115 -23.55 -13.30 8.02
N TYR A 116 -24.82 -13.58 8.37
CA TYR A 116 -25.88 -12.57 8.41
C TYR A 116 -25.45 -11.33 9.21
N GLU A 117 -24.88 -11.54 10.39
CA GLU A 117 -24.46 -10.43 11.25
C GLU A 117 -23.22 -9.72 10.71
N THR A 118 -22.28 -10.47 10.12
CA THR A 118 -21.06 -9.92 9.53
C THR A 118 -21.40 -8.96 8.40
N ASP A 119 -22.21 -9.39 7.42
CA ASP A 119 -22.57 -8.53 6.28
C ASP A 119 -23.33 -7.30 6.71
N ASN A 120 -24.23 -7.44 7.69
CA ASN A 120 -24.96 -6.29 8.20
C ASN A 120 -24.05 -5.18 8.79
N ILE A 121 -22.80 -5.50 9.10
CA ILE A 121 -21.81 -4.56 9.63
C ILE A 121 -20.76 -4.20 8.56
N ILE A 122 -20.22 -5.21 7.88
CA ILE A 122 -19.10 -5.05 6.93
C ILE A 122 -19.57 -4.48 5.60
N HIS A 123 -20.76 -4.84 5.08
CA HIS A 123 -21.22 -4.26 3.81
C HIS A 123 -21.52 -2.77 3.94
N ALA A 124 -21.93 -2.27 5.10
CA ALA A 124 -22.04 -0.83 5.32
C ALA A 124 -20.67 -0.12 5.13
N LEU A 125 -19.58 -0.78 5.53
CA LEU A 125 -18.22 -0.29 5.31
C LEU A 125 -17.79 -0.46 3.86
N VAL A 126 -18.03 -1.62 3.24
CA VAL A 126 -17.72 -1.84 1.82
C VAL A 126 -18.45 -0.81 0.96
N ASN A 127 -19.73 -0.53 1.24
CA ASN A 127 -20.52 0.47 0.52
C ASN A 127 -20.00 1.90 0.74
N LYS A 128 -19.51 2.23 1.94
CA LYS A 128 -18.86 3.52 2.22
C LYS A 128 -17.62 3.74 1.33
N TYR A 129 -16.81 2.70 1.11
CA TYR A 129 -15.59 2.82 0.31
C TYR A 129 -15.78 2.47 -1.17
N GLY A 130 -16.81 1.72 -1.53
CA GLY A 130 -16.99 1.11 -2.84
C GLY A 130 -18.23 1.57 -3.60
N GLY A 131 -19.17 2.23 -2.92
CA GLY A 131 -20.54 2.39 -3.41
C GLY A 131 -21.33 1.09 -3.28
N LEU A 132 -22.64 1.16 -3.59
CA LEU A 132 -23.48 -0.03 -3.61
C LEU A 132 -23.02 -0.98 -4.72
N TYR A 133 -23.23 -2.28 -4.51
CA TYR A 133 -22.92 -3.32 -5.50
C TYR A 133 -23.52 -3.03 -6.89
N THR A 134 -24.71 -2.40 -6.93
CA THR A 134 -25.42 -2.00 -8.14
C THR A 134 -24.80 -0.81 -8.86
N ASP A 135 -24.03 0.01 -8.15
CA ASP A 135 -23.49 1.27 -8.65
C ASP A 135 -22.08 1.06 -9.22
N ASP A 136 -21.23 0.30 -8.52
CA ASP A 136 -19.89 -0.09 -8.98
C ASP A 136 -19.51 -1.48 -8.46
N GLU A 137 -20.01 -2.49 -9.18
CA GLU A 137 -19.79 -3.90 -8.86
C GLU A 137 -18.30 -4.27 -8.79
N THR A 138 -17.44 -3.59 -9.55
CA THR A 138 -16.00 -3.92 -9.57
C THR A 138 -15.33 -3.41 -8.31
N ARG A 139 -15.52 -2.14 -7.97
CA ARG A 139 -14.88 -1.55 -6.79
C ARG A 139 -15.34 -2.25 -5.52
N HIS A 140 -16.62 -2.60 -5.45
CA HIS A 140 -17.17 -3.40 -4.37
C HIS A 140 -16.42 -4.74 -4.24
N LYS A 141 -16.30 -5.51 -5.33
CA LYS A 141 -15.54 -6.79 -5.31
C LYS A 141 -14.06 -6.61 -4.97
N LEU A 142 -13.42 -5.51 -5.37
CA LEU A 142 -12.04 -5.23 -4.98
C LEU A 142 -11.92 -5.03 -3.46
N LEU A 143 -12.84 -4.33 -2.80
CA LEU A 143 -12.81 -4.17 -1.35
C LEU A 143 -12.99 -5.50 -0.62
N GLU A 144 -13.88 -6.36 -1.11
CA GLU A 144 -14.06 -7.72 -0.61
C GLU A 144 -12.78 -8.57 -0.80
N MET A 145 -12.11 -8.47 -1.96
CA MET A 145 -10.81 -9.12 -2.19
C MET A 145 -9.72 -8.58 -1.25
N MET A 146 -9.72 -7.26 -1.01
CA MET A 146 -8.80 -6.63 -0.08
C MET A 146 -9.04 -7.10 1.37
N GLU A 147 -10.30 -7.29 1.77
CA GLU A 147 -10.65 -7.90 3.05
C GLU A 147 -10.02 -9.29 3.21
N VAL A 148 -10.16 -10.17 2.20
CA VAL A 148 -9.56 -11.51 2.22
C VAL A 148 -8.05 -11.43 2.44
N ALA A 149 -7.35 -10.61 1.66
CA ALA A 149 -5.91 -10.43 1.82
C ALA A 149 -5.55 -9.81 3.17
N HIS A 150 -6.33 -8.85 3.65
CA HIS A 150 -6.10 -8.21 4.94
C HIS A 150 -6.18 -9.20 6.09
N VAL A 151 -7.20 -10.07 6.09
CA VAL A 151 -7.34 -11.17 7.04
C VAL A 151 -6.12 -12.07 7.03
N PHE A 152 -5.74 -12.55 5.85
CA PHE A 152 -4.63 -13.50 5.72
C PHE A 152 -3.28 -12.90 6.15
N ASN A 153 -2.97 -11.67 5.71
CA ASN A 153 -1.70 -11.02 6.01
C ASN A 153 -1.60 -10.57 7.47
N LYS A 154 -2.67 -9.99 8.04
CA LYS A 154 -2.60 -9.37 9.37
C LYS A 154 -2.98 -10.32 10.52
N TYR A 155 -3.93 -11.22 10.31
CA TYR A 155 -4.55 -11.97 11.42
C TYR A 155 -4.31 -13.47 11.41
N VAL A 156 -4.06 -14.06 10.24
CA VAL A 156 -3.78 -15.50 10.14
C VAL A 156 -2.29 -15.77 10.19
N GLY A 157 -1.49 -15.00 9.46
CA GLY A 157 -0.04 -15.07 9.45
C GLY A 157 0.54 -15.61 8.14
N ALA A 158 1.81 -16.03 8.21
CA ALA A 158 2.61 -16.36 7.01
C ALA A 158 2.04 -17.54 6.20
N LYS A 159 1.36 -18.48 6.86
CA LYS A 159 0.73 -19.64 6.20
C LYS A 159 -0.73 -19.77 6.63
N VAL A 160 -1.64 -19.64 5.67
CA VAL A 160 -3.07 -19.80 5.90
C VAL A 160 -3.41 -21.29 5.89
N PRO A 161 -4.05 -21.81 6.96
CA PRO A 161 -4.45 -23.21 7.04
C PRO A 161 -5.71 -23.49 6.21
N ASN A 162 -5.87 -24.74 5.78
CA ASN A 162 -7.07 -25.20 5.04
C ASN A 162 -8.38 -25.07 5.83
N SER A 163 -8.32 -24.81 7.14
CA SER A 163 -9.50 -24.51 7.95
C SER A 163 -10.23 -23.23 7.56
N TYR A 164 -9.62 -22.38 6.72
CA TYR A 164 -10.29 -21.22 6.12
C TYR A 164 -11.10 -21.56 4.88
N ILE A 165 -11.08 -22.81 4.41
CA ILE A 165 -11.81 -23.26 3.22
C ILE A 165 -13.14 -23.88 3.67
N PRO A 166 -14.29 -23.23 3.38
CA PRO A 166 -15.59 -23.85 3.58
C PRO A 166 -15.71 -25.11 2.72
N LEU A 167 -15.96 -26.27 3.33
CA LEU A 167 -16.01 -27.54 2.62
C LEU A 167 -17.40 -27.77 2.04
N ARG A 168 -17.48 -28.07 0.73
CA ARG A 168 -18.74 -28.41 0.05
C ARG A 168 -19.48 -29.57 0.72
N ALA A 169 -18.71 -30.54 1.23
CA ALA A 169 -19.23 -31.73 1.88
C ALA A 169 -19.91 -31.42 3.22
N ALA A 170 -19.61 -30.27 3.82
CA ALA A 170 -20.18 -29.81 5.07
C ALA A 170 -21.51 -29.06 4.89
N THR A 171 -21.80 -28.53 3.70
CA THR A 171 -23.05 -27.81 3.36
C THR A 171 -24.29 -28.73 3.31
N PRO A 172 -25.25 -28.61 4.25
CA PRO A 172 -26.45 -29.44 4.33
C PRO A 172 -27.56 -28.90 3.41
N ARG A 173 -27.40 -29.06 2.10
CA ARG A 173 -28.28 -28.52 1.04
C ARG A 173 -29.77 -28.85 1.21
N GLU A 174 -30.13 -30.04 1.69
CA GLU A 174 -31.53 -30.43 1.93
C GLU A 174 -32.14 -29.60 3.06
N PHE A 175 -31.37 -29.37 4.13
CA PHE A 175 -31.76 -28.53 5.27
C PHE A 175 -31.92 -27.06 4.86
N ILE A 176 -30.98 -26.52 4.09
CA ILE A 176 -31.06 -25.14 3.55
C ILE A 176 -32.34 -24.99 2.71
N ASN A 177 -32.56 -25.90 1.77
CA ASN A 177 -33.72 -25.85 0.89
C ASN A 177 -35.06 -25.96 1.64
N GLN A 178 -35.13 -26.74 2.73
CA GLN A 178 -36.30 -26.77 3.61
C GLN A 178 -36.54 -25.42 4.29
N ALA A 179 -35.49 -24.77 4.81
CA ALA A 179 -35.61 -23.45 5.43
C ALA A 179 -36.05 -22.37 4.42
N PHE A 180 -35.55 -22.44 3.18
CA PHE A 180 -36.03 -21.59 2.08
C PHE A 180 -37.52 -21.82 1.80
N ALA A 181 -37.98 -23.07 1.70
CA ALA A 181 -39.39 -23.37 1.45
C ALA A 181 -40.33 -22.83 2.54
N VAL A 182 -39.90 -22.87 3.81
CA VAL A 182 -40.66 -22.30 4.94
C VAL A 182 -40.68 -20.77 4.90
N THR A 183 -39.55 -20.15 4.56
CA THR A 183 -39.41 -18.69 4.56
C THR A 183 -40.10 -18.04 3.34
N PHE A 184 -40.03 -18.71 2.19
CA PHE A 184 -40.53 -18.24 0.90
C PHE A 184 -41.59 -19.22 0.34
N PRO A 185 -42.76 -19.35 0.99
CA PRO A 185 -43.79 -20.28 0.54
C PRO A 185 -44.39 -19.86 -0.81
N THR A 186 -44.83 -20.85 -1.59
CA THR A 186 -45.45 -20.65 -2.90
C THR A 186 -46.68 -19.74 -2.83
N GLY A 187 -46.72 -18.71 -3.67
CA GLY A 187 -47.84 -17.76 -3.76
C GLY A 187 -47.59 -16.38 -3.15
N GLY A 188 -46.45 -16.16 -2.48
CA GLY A 188 -45.97 -14.82 -2.15
C GLY A 188 -45.40 -14.09 -3.37
N ASN A 189 -45.35 -12.75 -3.34
CA ASN A 189 -44.82 -11.89 -4.43
C ASN A 189 -43.36 -12.19 -4.88
N SER A 190 -42.64 -13.13 -4.26
CA SER A 190 -41.36 -13.63 -4.77
C SER A 190 -41.62 -14.63 -5.91
N ALA A 191 -41.70 -14.14 -7.15
CA ALA A 191 -41.93 -14.97 -8.34
C ALA A 191 -40.89 -16.09 -8.59
N ALA A 192 -39.80 -16.14 -7.81
CA ALA A 192 -38.61 -16.98 -8.04
C ALA A 192 -38.63 -18.37 -7.35
N TYR A 193 -39.29 -18.55 -6.19
CA TYR A 193 -39.39 -19.88 -5.55
C TYR A 193 -40.68 -20.59 -5.96
N LYS A 194 -40.65 -21.29 -7.10
CA LYS A 194 -41.72 -22.21 -7.52
C LYS A 194 -41.26 -23.65 -7.29
N PRO A 195 -41.68 -24.32 -6.19
CA PRO A 195 -41.44 -25.74 -6.02
C PRO A 195 -42.12 -26.51 -7.15
N SER A 196 -41.31 -27.13 -8.02
CA SER A 196 -41.80 -28.16 -8.94
C SER A 196 -41.66 -29.51 -8.26
N THR A 197 -42.75 -30.26 -8.14
CA THR A 197 -42.70 -31.67 -7.72
C THR A 197 -41.83 -32.45 -8.70
N LEU A 198 -40.81 -33.12 -8.19
CA LEU A 198 -39.98 -34.06 -8.95
C LEU A 198 -39.98 -35.38 -8.18
N THR A 199 -40.32 -36.44 -8.89
CA THR A 199 -40.26 -37.80 -8.39
C THR A 199 -38.88 -38.35 -8.70
N HIS A 200 -38.12 -38.75 -7.68
CA HIS A 200 -36.82 -39.39 -7.87
C HIS A 200 -37.02 -40.76 -8.55
N PRO A 201 -36.44 -41.00 -9.74
CA PRO A 201 -36.65 -42.24 -10.48
C PRO A 201 -36.07 -43.47 -9.77
N GLU A 202 -35.08 -43.29 -8.89
CA GLU A 202 -34.42 -44.37 -8.17
C GLU A 202 -35.11 -44.77 -6.86
N THR A 203 -35.86 -43.85 -6.24
CA THR A 203 -36.45 -44.06 -4.90
C THR A 203 -37.97 -43.99 -4.90
N GLY A 204 -38.60 -43.54 -5.99
CA GLY A 204 -40.04 -43.31 -6.07
C GLY A 204 -40.54 -42.17 -5.17
N HIS A 205 -39.65 -41.51 -4.40
CA HIS A 205 -40.03 -40.41 -3.53
C HIS A 205 -40.36 -39.16 -4.34
N THR A 206 -41.60 -38.71 -4.22
CA THR A 206 -42.03 -37.39 -4.70
C THR A 206 -41.64 -36.36 -3.65
N SER A 207 -40.67 -35.50 -3.97
CA SER A 207 -40.35 -34.35 -3.13
C SER A 207 -41.06 -33.11 -3.69
N THR A 208 -41.74 -32.36 -2.83
CA THR A 208 -42.34 -31.04 -3.13
C THR A 208 -41.30 -29.92 -3.12
N LEU A 209 -40.02 -30.27 -3.11
CA LEU A 209 -38.87 -29.39 -3.04
C LEU A 209 -38.22 -29.37 -4.42
N PRO A 210 -37.91 -28.22 -5.03
CA PRO A 210 -37.35 -28.19 -6.38
C PRO A 210 -35.93 -28.79 -6.34
N PRO A 211 -35.69 -30.02 -6.85
CA PRO A 211 -34.38 -30.66 -6.81
C PRO A 211 -33.30 -29.85 -7.55
N ALA A 212 -33.75 -28.96 -8.45
CA ALA A 212 -32.91 -27.98 -9.09
C ALA A 212 -32.16 -27.08 -8.10
N PHE A 213 -32.80 -26.61 -7.01
CA PHE A 213 -32.12 -25.74 -6.04
C PHE A 213 -31.13 -26.50 -5.17
N ILE A 214 -31.45 -27.74 -4.75
CA ILE A 214 -30.53 -28.63 -4.04
C ILE A 214 -29.24 -28.85 -4.85
N HIS A 215 -29.38 -29.13 -6.15
CA HIS A 215 -28.24 -29.26 -7.06
C HIS A 215 -27.47 -27.94 -7.21
N GLN A 216 -28.16 -26.80 -7.31
CA GLN A 216 -27.51 -25.50 -7.43
C GLN A 216 -26.73 -25.12 -6.17
N LEU A 217 -27.26 -25.41 -4.98
CA LEU A 217 -26.54 -25.24 -3.71
C LEU A 217 -25.24 -26.06 -3.67
N LEU A 218 -25.25 -27.27 -4.24
CA LEU A 218 -24.03 -28.08 -4.35
C LEU A 218 -22.99 -27.40 -5.28
N VAL A 219 -23.43 -26.88 -6.42
CA VAL A 219 -22.54 -26.15 -7.35
C VAL A 219 -22.01 -24.86 -6.70
N GLY A 220 -22.86 -24.10 -6.01
CA GLY A 220 -22.45 -22.90 -5.27
C GLY A 220 -21.42 -23.23 -4.19
N ALA A 221 -21.60 -24.32 -3.45
CA ALA A 221 -20.65 -24.76 -2.44
C ALA A 221 -19.32 -25.25 -3.03
N ASP A 222 -19.36 -25.94 -4.19
CA ASP A 222 -18.17 -26.37 -4.92
C ASP A 222 -17.34 -25.18 -5.44
N ASN A 223 -18.02 -24.16 -5.96
CA ASN A 223 -17.39 -22.91 -6.39
C ASN A 223 -16.76 -22.17 -5.20
N MET A 224 -17.48 -22.06 -4.09
CA MET A 224 -16.98 -21.41 -2.88
C MET A 224 -15.73 -22.10 -2.33
N GLU A 225 -15.74 -23.45 -2.26
CA GLU A 225 -14.59 -24.24 -1.85
C GLU A 225 -13.41 -24.02 -2.80
N THR A 226 -13.64 -24.05 -4.11
CA THR A 226 -12.60 -23.92 -5.14
C THR A 226 -11.95 -22.55 -5.13
N VAL A 227 -12.75 -21.48 -5.07
CA VAL A 227 -12.27 -20.09 -5.04
C VAL A 227 -11.47 -19.83 -3.76
N THR A 228 -12.02 -20.22 -2.60
CA THR A 228 -11.35 -20.02 -1.31
C THR A 228 -10.03 -20.79 -1.23
N ARG A 229 -10.02 -22.05 -1.71
CA ARG A 229 -8.80 -22.86 -1.83
C ARG A 229 -7.74 -22.17 -2.67
N SER A 230 -8.15 -21.57 -3.77
CA SER A 230 -7.24 -20.87 -4.67
C SER A 230 -6.66 -19.61 -4.02
N TRP A 231 -7.40 -18.89 -3.17
CA TRP A 231 -6.84 -17.79 -2.39
C TRP A 231 -5.84 -18.25 -1.32
N VAL A 232 -6.17 -19.33 -0.61
CA VAL A 232 -5.27 -19.93 0.40
C VAL A 232 -3.96 -20.36 -0.28
N GLU A 233 -4.03 -20.99 -1.45
CA GLU A 233 -2.86 -21.35 -2.24
C GLU A 233 -2.06 -20.12 -2.64
N MET A 234 -2.71 -19.13 -3.27
CA MET A 234 -2.07 -17.89 -3.72
C MET A 234 -1.37 -17.14 -2.59
N HIS A 235 -2.00 -17.01 -1.41
CA HIS A 235 -1.37 -16.37 -0.25
C HIS A 235 -0.16 -17.15 0.26
N ASN A 236 -0.25 -18.48 0.26
CA ASN A 236 0.82 -19.35 0.74
C ASN A 236 2.03 -19.40 -0.21
N THR A 237 1.79 -19.35 -1.53
CA THR A 237 2.84 -19.41 -2.55
C THR A 237 3.37 -18.04 -2.94
N GLY A 238 2.59 -16.97 -2.74
CA GLY A 238 2.88 -15.64 -3.25
C GLY A 238 2.73 -15.52 -4.77
N THR A 239 2.11 -16.50 -5.43
CA THR A 239 1.97 -16.53 -6.88
C THR A 239 0.53 -16.80 -7.30
N TYR A 240 0.13 -16.23 -8.43
CA TYR A 240 -1.15 -16.53 -9.07
C TYR A 240 -1.07 -17.92 -9.74
N SER A 241 -1.32 -18.98 -8.97
CA SER A 241 -1.34 -20.38 -9.42
C SER A 241 -2.77 -20.95 -9.48
N GLY A 242 -2.90 -22.16 -10.03
CA GLY A 242 -4.17 -22.90 -10.06
C GLY A 242 -5.26 -22.17 -10.85
N LEU A 243 -6.39 -21.87 -10.19
CA LEU A 243 -7.51 -21.13 -10.78
C LEU A 243 -7.05 -19.76 -11.31
N TRP A 244 -6.07 -19.13 -10.66
CA TRP A 244 -5.58 -17.78 -11.00
C TRP A 244 -4.59 -17.73 -12.16
N ALA A 245 -4.08 -18.88 -12.61
CA ALA A 245 -3.13 -18.93 -13.72
C ALA A 245 -3.78 -18.60 -15.09
N TRP A 246 -5.11 -18.65 -15.18
CA TRP A 246 -5.87 -18.49 -16.41
C TRP A 246 -6.57 -17.13 -16.44
N ALA A 247 -6.34 -16.34 -17.50
CA ALA A 247 -6.86 -14.98 -17.61
C ALA A 247 -8.39 -14.93 -17.66
N GLU A 248 -9.00 -15.97 -18.21
CA GLU A 248 -10.46 -16.13 -18.29
C GLU A 248 -11.07 -16.24 -16.89
N ASN A 249 -10.36 -16.87 -15.95
CA ASN A 249 -10.80 -17.01 -14.55
C ASN A 249 -10.68 -15.69 -13.79
N ILE A 250 -9.60 -14.93 -14.02
CA ILE A 250 -9.41 -13.59 -13.42
C ILE A 250 -10.54 -12.64 -13.82
N MET A 251 -10.96 -12.69 -15.09
CA MET A 251 -12.10 -11.91 -15.58
C MET A 251 -13.42 -12.40 -14.98
N ALA A 252 -13.59 -13.73 -14.88
CA ALA A 252 -14.79 -14.34 -14.32
C ALA A 252 -14.94 -14.10 -12.80
N VAL A 253 -13.86 -13.80 -12.09
CA VAL A 253 -13.88 -13.53 -10.64
C VAL A 253 -13.60 -12.08 -10.24
N LYS A 254 -13.45 -11.20 -11.23
CA LYS A 254 -13.15 -9.76 -11.04
C LYS A 254 -11.85 -9.47 -10.27
N GLY A 255 -10.86 -10.34 -10.47
CA GLY A 255 -9.53 -10.21 -9.91
C GLY A 255 -9.27 -11.08 -8.68
N PRO A 256 -8.05 -11.61 -8.50
CA PRO A 256 -7.63 -12.25 -7.25
C PRO A 256 -7.49 -11.22 -6.12
N PRO A 257 -7.36 -11.65 -4.84
CA PRO A 257 -6.85 -10.80 -3.77
C PRO A 257 -5.38 -10.41 -4.01
N PRO A 258 -4.89 -9.31 -3.41
CA PRO A 258 -3.49 -8.93 -3.56
C PRO A 258 -2.56 -10.01 -3.01
N THR A 259 -1.41 -10.19 -3.67
CA THR A 259 -0.30 -10.96 -3.10
C THR A 259 0.26 -10.28 -1.84
N LYS A 260 1.10 -10.98 -1.07
CA LYS A 260 1.72 -10.41 0.14
C LYS A 260 2.53 -9.14 -0.12
N GLU A 261 3.27 -9.12 -1.23
CA GLU A 261 4.10 -7.97 -1.62
C GLU A 261 3.23 -6.77 -2.03
N GLU A 262 2.18 -7.02 -2.84
CA GLU A 262 1.23 -5.99 -3.23
C GLU A 262 0.44 -5.45 -2.02
N TYR A 263 0.03 -6.33 -1.10
CA TYR A 263 -0.60 -5.94 0.15
C TYR A 263 0.32 -5.06 1.00
N ALA A 264 1.58 -5.42 1.15
CA ALA A 264 2.54 -4.62 1.90
C ALA A 264 2.71 -3.21 1.30
N GLN A 265 2.76 -3.10 -0.03
CA GLN A 265 2.78 -1.80 -0.72
C GLN A 265 1.50 -1.00 -0.47
N ILE A 266 0.32 -1.63 -0.58
CA ILE A 266 -0.97 -0.97 -0.31
C ILE A 266 -1.01 -0.42 1.12
N MET A 267 -0.53 -1.19 2.10
CA MET A 267 -0.52 -0.76 3.50
C MET A 267 0.47 0.37 3.81
N GLU A 268 1.36 0.70 2.86
CA GLU A 268 2.22 1.88 2.81
C GLU A 268 1.70 2.83 1.71
N PRO A 269 0.48 3.39 1.86
CA PRO A 269 -0.29 3.97 0.77
C PRO A 269 0.38 5.15 0.08
N LEU A 270 1.30 5.81 0.78
CA LEU A 270 1.97 7.02 0.36
C LEU A 270 3.36 7.04 1.01
N LEU A 271 4.39 7.24 0.19
CA LEU A 271 5.79 7.22 0.60
C LEU A 271 6.47 8.49 0.07
N ILE A 272 7.22 9.16 0.93
CA ILE A 272 8.16 10.19 0.49
C ILE A 272 9.48 9.48 0.25
N ASP A 273 9.86 9.34 -1.01
CA ASP A 273 11.01 8.56 -1.45
C ASP A 273 12.31 9.31 -1.14
N ASP A 274 12.34 10.62 -1.44
CA ASP A 274 13.51 11.48 -1.25
C ASP A 274 13.15 12.96 -1.16
N VAL A 275 14.01 13.75 -0.53
CA VAL A 275 13.92 15.22 -0.48
C VAL A 275 15.30 15.82 -0.72
N GLU A 276 15.47 16.41 -1.91
CA GLU A 276 16.73 16.96 -2.40
C GLU A 276 16.69 18.49 -2.34
N ALA A 277 17.71 19.13 -1.76
CA ALA A 277 17.83 20.58 -1.73
C ALA A 277 18.85 21.08 -2.77
N PHE A 278 18.38 21.94 -3.68
CA PHE A 278 19.19 22.62 -4.68
C PHE A 278 19.43 24.08 -4.26
N PRO A 279 20.69 24.54 -4.16
CA PRO A 279 20.98 25.96 -4.01
C PRO A 279 20.62 26.72 -5.31
N PRO A 280 20.54 28.05 -5.25
CA PRO A 280 20.41 28.88 -6.45
C PRO A 280 21.56 28.60 -7.44
N PRO A 281 21.32 28.66 -8.78
CA PRO A 281 22.36 28.47 -9.78
C PRO A 281 23.55 29.42 -9.59
N ASP A 282 24.76 28.97 -9.92
CA ASP A 282 25.96 29.82 -9.87
C ASP A 282 25.78 31.05 -10.76
N GLY A 283 26.05 32.25 -10.20
CA GLY A 283 25.85 33.53 -10.88
C GLY A 283 24.43 34.10 -10.76
N ALA A 284 23.51 33.44 -10.05
CA ALA A 284 22.20 34.01 -9.75
C ALA A 284 22.31 35.27 -8.86
N PRO A 285 21.40 36.24 -9.00
CA PRO A 285 21.37 37.45 -8.16
C PRO A 285 21.36 37.09 -6.67
N PHE A 286 21.97 37.94 -5.83
CA PHE A 286 21.90 37.79 -4.38
C PHE A 286 20.43 37.78 -3.93
N GLY A 287 20.01 36.73 -3.21
CA GLY A 287 18.62 36.51 -2.81
C GLY A 287 17.78 35.66 -3.78
N ALA A 288 18.36 35.12 -4.85
CA ALA A 288 17.67 34.14 -5.68
C ALA A 288 17.27 32.90 -4.85
N PRO A 289 16.07 32.33 -5.06
CA PRO A 289 15.61 31.18 -4.30
C PRO A 289 16.36 29.91 -4.65
N GLY A 290 16.57 29.05 -3.65
CA GLY A 290 16.91 27.65 -3.88
C GLY A 290 15.66 26.87 -4.30
N LYS A 291 15.82 25.58 -4.63
CA LYS A 291 14.71 24.68 -4.91
C LYS A 291 14.79 23.44 -4.03
N LEU A 292 13.66 22.91 -3.60
CA LEU A 292 13.55 21.59 -2.99
C LEU A 292 12.83 20.69 -3.98
N LYS A 293 13.41 19.54 -4.32
CA LYS A 293 12.72 18.49 -5.06
C LYS A 293 12.31 17.42 -4.08
N ILE A 294 11.02 17.17 -4.01
CA ILE A 294 10.45 16.12 -3.17
C ILE A 294 9.95 15.03 -4.09
N SER A 295 10.56 13.85 -4.01
CA SER A 295 10.17 12.66 -4.76
C SER A 295 9.29 11.79 -3.88
N TYR A 296 8.19 11.27 -4.43
CA TYR A 296 7.22 10.50 -3.67
C TYR A 296 6.53 9.44 -4.54
N THR A 297 6.04 8.42 -3.86
CA THR A 297 5.35 7.27 -4.42
C THR A 297 3.96 7.16 -3.79
N VAL A 298 2.93 7.08 -4.62
CA VAL A 298 1.57 6.73 -4.18
C VAL A 298 1.38 5.25 -4.47
N ASN A 299 1.25 4.41 -3.45
CA ASN A 299 0.96 2.99 -3.63
C ASN A 299 -0.54 2.71 -3.63
N ASP A 300 -1.33 3.50 -2.92
CA ASP A 300 -2.77 3.27 -2.76
C ASP A 300 -3.59 4.56 -2.90
N ALA A 301 -3.92 4.88 -4.14
CA ALA A 301 -4.88 5.93 -4.47
C ALA A 301 -6.34 5.53 -4.20
N ARG A 302 -6.59 4.24 -3.91
CA ARG A 302 -7.94 3.67 -3.70
C ARG A 302 -8.35 3.65 -2.23
N LEU A 303 -7.39 3.95 -1.34
CA LEU A 303 -7.57 4.10 0.10
C LEU A 303 -8.02 2.79 0.73
N LEU A 304 -7.55 1.70 0.14
CA LEU A 304 -7.65 0.33 0.62
C LEU A 304 -6.99 0.18 2.01
N ALA A 305 -5.90 0.89 2.26
CA ALA A 305 -5.27 0.94 3.58
C ALA A 305 -6.20 1.56 4.63
N GLU A 306 -6.92 2.61 4.27
CA GLU A 306 -7.87 3.26 5.18
C GLU A 306 -9.12 2.39 5.39
N PHE A 307 -9.64 1.78 4.32
CA PHE A 307 -10.67 0.74 4.42
C PHE A 307 -10.25 -0.36 5.40
N CYS A 308 -9.02 -0.87 5.30
CA CYS A 308 -8.49 -1.89 6.21
C CYS A 308 -8.47 -1.44 7.67
N LYS A 309 -8.10 -0.18 7.96
CA LYS A 309 -8.13 0.37 9.33
C LYS A 309 -9.54 0.48 9.88
N GLU A 310 -10.52 0.86 9.07
CA GLU A 310 -11.92 0.89 9.50
C GLU A 310 -12.50 -0.52 9.62
N TRP A 311 -12.10 -1.44 8.75
CA TRP A 311 -12.48 -2.84 8.80
C TRP A 311 -11.99 -3.47 10.11
N ASP A 312 -10.81 -3.11 10.61
CA ASP A 312 -10.33 -3.54 11.92
C ASP A 312 -11.25 -3.17 13.08
N LYS A 313 -11.85 -1.98 13.03
CA LYS A 313 -12.82 -1.52 14.03
C LYS A 313 -14.14 -2.26 13.86
N ALA A 314 -14.65 -2.33 12.63
CA ALA A 314 -15.92 -2.98 12.30
C ALA A 314 -15.91 -4.48 12.65
N ARG A 315 -14.79 -5.15 12.41
CA ARG A 315 -14.60 -6.57 12.72
C ARG A 315 -14.79 -6.87 14.21
N GLN A 316 -14.24 -6.07 15.12
CA GLN A 316 -14.40 -6.31 16.56
C GLN A 316 -15.87 -6.22 16.98
N ILE A 317 -16.61 -5.27 16.38
CA ILE A 317 -18.05 -5.12 16.57
C ILE A 317 -18.77 -6.37 16.03
N ALA A 318 -18.43 -6.83 14.83
CA ALA A 318 -19.01 -8.03 14.21
C ALA A 318 -18.78 -9.29 15.05
N ILE A 319 -17.54 -9.52 15.52
CA ILE A 319 -17.18 -10.66 16.38
C ILE A 319 -18.04 -10.66 17.66
N ALA A 320 -18.09 -9.52 18.36
CA ALA A 320 -18.82 -9.41 19.61
C ALA A 320 -20.34 -9.59 19.41
N ARG A 321 -20.90 -9.01 18.33
CA ARG A 321 -22.33 -9.13 18.02
C ARG A 321 -22.71 -10.55 17.59
N CYS A 322 -21.89 -11.22 16.78
CA CYS A 322 -22.07 -12.62 16.44
C CYS A 322 -22.12 -13.50 17.70
N ALA A 323 -21.13 -13.34 18.60
CA ALA A 323 -21.08 -14.11 19.86
C ALA A 323 -22.31 -13.85 20.74
N ASN A 324 -22.74 -12.60 20.85
CA ASN A 324 -23.92 -12.22 21.62
C ASN A 324 -25.20 -12.85 21.03
N LEU A 325 -25.42 -12.75 19.72
CA LEU A 325 -26.59 -13.33 19.07
C LEU A 325 -26.64 -14.85 19.21
N MET A 326 -25.50 -15.55 19.07
CA MET A 326 -25.44 -17.00 19.30
C MET A 326 -25.82 -17.37 20.75
N ASN A 327 -25.36 -16.59 21.73
CA ASN A 327 -25.72 -16.81 23.13
C ASN A 327 -27.19 -16.48 23.43
N GLN A 328 -27.75 -15.42 22.83
CA GLN A 328 -29.17 -15.09 22.95
C GLN A 328 -30.05 -16.20 22.37
N TRP A 329 -29.67 -16.73 21.21
CA TRP A 329 -30.35 -17.89 20.63
C TRP A 329 -30.29 -19.09 21.58
N ALA A 330 -29.13 -19.43 22.13
CA ALA A 330 -29.02 -20.57 23.05
C ALA A 330 -29.86 -20.38 24.33
N ALA A 331 -29.91 -19.15 24.86
CA ALA A 331 -30.70 -18.84 26.05
C ALA A 331 -32.22 -18.89 25.82
N ASN A 332 -32.70 -18.58 24.60
CA ASN A 332 -34.11 -18.63 24.24
C ASN A 332 -34.33 -19.03 22.77
N PRO A 333 -34.14 -20.32 22.40
CA PRO A 333 -34.19 -20.72 21.00
C PRO A 333 -35.55 -20.50 20.34
N ALA A 334 -36.64 -20.68 21.09
CA ALA A 334 -38.00 -20.55 20.56
C ALA A 334 -38.40 -19.09 20.33
N GLY A 335 -37.98 -18.18 21.22
CA GLY A 335 -38.28 -16.75 21.13
C GLY A 335 -37.23 -15.92 20.39
N PHE A 336 -36.14 -16.52 19.92
CA PHE A 336 -35.11 -15.81 19.17
C PHE A 336 -35.65 -15.29 17.84
N THR A 337 -35.40 -14.02 17.57
CA THR A 337 -35.82 -13.31 16.35
C THR A 337 -34.72 -12.35 15.90
N LEU A 338 -34.61 -12.17 14.59
CA LEU A 338 -33.72 -11.20 13.96
C LEU A 338 -34.55 -10.22 13.13
N THR A 339 -34.00 -9.03 12.93
CA THR A 339 -34.60 -8.06 12.02
C THR A 339 -34.31 -8.45 10.56
N ASN A 340 -35.28 -8.30 9.67
CA ASN A 340 -35.01 -8.45 8.25
C ASN A 340 -34.24 -7.23 7.72
N THR A 341 -33.10 -7.47 7.08
CA THR A 341 -32.18 -6.43 6.57
C THR A 341 -31.65 -6.82 5.19
N ASP A 342 -31.38 -5.83 4.33
CA ASP A 342 -30.64 -6.10 3.10
C ASP A 342 -29.18 -6.28 3.47
N MET A 343 -28.66 -7.50 3.37
CA MET A 343 -27.28 -7.80 3.73
C MET A 343 -26.32 -7.07 2.77
N ASN A 344 -26.73 -6.80 1.52
CA ASN A 344 -25.95 -6.02 0.56
C ASN A 344 -25.77 -4.55 0.98
N VAL A 345 -26.57 -4.07 1.93
CA VAL A 345 -26.56 -2.67 2.39
C VAL A 345 -26.07 -2.55 3.83
N GLY A 346 -26.56 -3.44 4.70
CA GLY A 346 -26.28 -3.52 6.14
C GLY A 346 -27.20 -2.70 7.05
N TYR A 347 -26.89 -2.65 8.36
CA TYR A 347 -27.74 -2.06 9.41
C TYR A 347 -27.96 -0.55 9.28
N ARG A 348 -27.08 0.14 8.57
CA ARG A 348 -27.27 1.54 8.19
C ARG A 348 -27.40 1.52 6.69
N ALA A 349 -28.63 1.71 6.21
CA ALA A 349 -28.83 2.10 4.84
C ALA A 349 -27.90 3.29 4.58
N PHE A 350 -26.99 3.13 3.63
CA PHE A 350 -26.37 4.25 2.92
C PHE A 350 -27.48 5.28 2.73
N ASP A 351 -27.40 6.44 3.40
CA ASP A 351 -28.26 7.55 3.03
C ASP A 351 -27.69 8.04 1.69
N PRO A 352 -28.39 7.83 0.57
CA PRO A 352 -27.88 8.25 -0.73
C PRO A 352 -27.71 9.77 -0.84
N ASN A 353 -28.26 10.53 0.10
CA ASN A 353 -28.07 11.97 0.23
C ASN A 353 -26.96 12.35 1.24
N ASP A 354 -26.51 11.42 2.08
CA ASP A 354 -25.36 11.62 2.97
C ASP A 354 -24.06 11.47 2.17
N LYS A 355 -23.73 12.54 1.45
CA LYS A 355 -22.47 12.66 0.72
C LYS A 355 -21.25 12.79 1.62
N SER A 356 -21.39 12.84 2.95
CA SER A 356 -20.24 12.72 3.86
C SER A 356 -19.66 11.30 3.87
N MET A 357 -20.46 10.31 3.45
CA MET A 357 -20.04 8.91 3.28
C MET A 357 -19.90 8.50 1.81
N ALA A 358 -20.43 9.28 0.86
CA ALA A 358 -20.02 9.17 -0.53
C ALA A 358 -18.59 9.69 -0.66
N TRP A 359 -17.64 8.79 -0.45
CA TRP A 359 -16.26 8.95 -0.88
C TRP A 359 -16.25 9.72 -2.22
N PRO A 360 -15.53 10.86 -2.37
CA PRO A 360 -15.56 11.62 -3.61
C PRO A 360 -15.16 10.66 -4.73
N GLY A 361 -16.13 10.39 -5.62
CA GLY A 361 -16.16 9.21 -6.45
C GLY A 361 -14.85 9.03 -7.20
N ASN A 362 -14.02 8.12 -6.71
CA ASN A 362 -12.66 7.90 -7.19
C ASN A 362 -11.84 9.20 -7.04
N PRO A 363 -11.13 9.45 -5.92
CA PRO A 363 -10.33 10.65 -5.80
C PRO A 363 -9.36 10.59 -6.97
N ASP A 364 -9.61 11.42 -7.98
CA ASP A 364 -8.72 11.49 -9.12
C ASP A 364 -7.37 11.85 -8.50
N ASN A 365 -6.28 11.23 -8.94
CA ASN A 365 -4.96 11.55 -8.39
C ASN A 365 -4.69 13.07 -8.45
N SER A 366 -5.39 13.78 -9.34
CA SER A 366 -5.43 15.24 -9.36
C SER A 366 -5.85 15.85 -8.01
N GLU A 367 -6.80 15.28 -7.27
CA GLU A 367 -7.27 15.80 -5.97
C GLU A 367 -6.27 15.66 -4.82
N MET A 368 -5.18 14.91 -4.97
CA MET A 368 -4.18 14.79 -3.92
C MET A 368 -3.45 16.12 -3.69
N LEU A 369 -3.23 16.51 -2.43
CA LEU A 369 -2.47 17.69 -2.07
C LEU A 369 -1.20 17.32 -1.29
N VAL A 370 -0.21 18.21 -1.28
CA VAL A 370 1.02 18.06 -0.50
C VAL A 370 1.12 19.24 0.44
N PHE A 371 1.24 18.98 1.73
CA PHE A 371 1.53 19.98 2.74
C PHE A 371 3.03 20.06 3.02
N ILE A 372 3.62 21.25 2.92
CA ILE A 372 5.06 21.42 3.13
C ILE A 372 5.30 22.40 4.26
N LYS A 373 6.14 21.99 5.21
CA LYS A 373 6.64 22.85 6.28
C LYS A 373 8.16 22.78 6.35
N LEU A 374 8.81 23.93 6.23
CA LEU A 374 10.26 24.02 6.30
C LEU A 374 10.69 24.79 7.54
N LYS A 375 11.79 24.34 8.15
CA LYS A 375 12.50 25.08 9.18
C LYS A 375 13.96 25.27 8.81
N ASP A 376 14.51 26.43 9.16
CA ASP A 376 15.92 26.71 8.95
C ASP A 376 16.81 25.99 9.99
N SER A 377 18.14 26.10 9.82
CA SER A 377 19.14 25.55 10.76
C SER A 377 18.99 26.00 12.22
N GLN A 378 18.19 27.03 12.49
CA GLN A 378 17.89 27.56 13.82
C GLN A 378 16.49 27.14 14.32
N GLY A 379 15.77 26.29 13.57
CA GLY A 379 14.44 25.79 13.91
C GLY A 379 13.30 26.79 13.65
N ARG A 380 13.56 27.88 12.91
CA ARG A 380 12.55 28.89 12.58
C ARG A 380 11.82 28.50 11.30
N ASP A 381 10.50 28.71 11.27
CA ASP A 381 9.68 28.43 10.08
C ASP A 381 10.18 29.27 8.89
N MET A 382 10.49 28.61 7.77
CA MET A 382 10.97 29.26 6.56
C MET A 382 9.78 29.68 5.69
N ARG A 383 9.93 30.82 5.03
CA ARG A 383 8.98 31.26 4.02
C ARG A 383 9.18 30.47 2.73
N LEU A 384 8.12 29.82 2.28
CA LEU A 384 8.07 29.19 0.97
C LEU A 384 7.68 30.23 -0.09
N LEU A 385 8.28 30.14 -1.27
CA LEU A 385 7.97 31.04 -2.38
C LEU A 385 7.04 30.33 -3.35
N GLY A 386 5.81 30.82 -3.41
CA GLY A 386 4.82 30.34 -4.35
C GLY A 386 4.95 30.88 -5.77
N PRO A 387 4.17 30.32 -6.72
CA PRO A 387 3.97 30.90 -8.05
C PRO A 387 3.57 32.39 -8.01
N ASN A 388 2.94 32.82 -6.90
CA ASN A 388 2.43 34.18 -6.70
C ASN A 388 3.28 35.05 -5.74
N GLY A 389 4.49 34.60 -5.38
CA GLY A 389 5.46 35.45 -4.65
C GLY A 389 5.44 35.38 -3.12
N SER A 390 4.51 34.65 -2.49
CA SER A 390 4.63 34.24 -1.07
C SER A 390 3.63 33.17 -0.64
N TRP A 391 4.07 32.23 0.20
CA TRP A 391 3.20 31.26 0.90
C TRP A 391 3.20 31.47 2.42
N ASP A 392 2.26 30.81 3.10
CA ASP A 392 2.11 30.84 4.56
C ASP A 392 3.29 30.14 5.27
N PRO A 393 3.98 30.78 6.23
CA PRO A 393 4.99 30.15 7.07
C PRO A 393 4.47 28.94 7.89
N ALA A 394 3.16 28.85 8.12
CA ALA A 394 2.54 27.71 8.78
C ALA A 394 2.51 26.45 7.90
N GLY A 395 2.72 26.59 6.58
CA GLY A 395 2.73 25.53 5.57
C GLY A 395 1.63 25.71 4.52
N GLU A 396 1.83 25.16 3.32
CA GLU A 396 0.92 25.35 2.19
C GLU A 396 0.57 24.01 1.54
N TRP A 397 -0.67 23.89 1.05
CA TRP A 397 -1.13 22.74 0.27
C TRP A 397 -0.89 22.95 -1.22
N LEU A 398 -0.19 22.02 -1.86
CA LEU A 398 0.13 22.03 -3.29
C LEU A 398 -0.56 20.89 -4.04
N PRO A 399 -1.05 21.12 -5.28
CA PRO A 399 -1.53 20.04 -6.12
C PRO A 399 -0.43 19.00 -6.36
N CYS A 400 -0.83 17.73 -6.36
CA CYS A 400 0.07 16.62 -6.62
C CYS A 400 -0.10 16.12 -8.06
N ASP A 401 0.89 16.34 -8.91
CA ASP A 401 0.86 15.87 -10.31
C ASP A 401 1.32 14.40 -10.39
N VAL A 402 0.44 13.48 -10.01
CA VAL A 402 0.67 12.04 -10.22
C VAL A 402 0.08 11.63 -11.56
N VAL A 403 0.81 10.83 -12.33
CA VAL A 403 0.33 10.29 -13.62
C VAL A 403 -1.00 9.57 -13.40
N ARG A 404 -2.04 9.98 -14.15
CA ARG A 404 -3.33 9.30 -14.14
C ARG A 404 -3.17 7.87 -14.64
N GLN A 405 -3.56 6.89 -13.82
CA GLN A 405 -3.74 5.53 -14.31
C GLN A 405 -5.07 5.44 -15.08
N THR A 406 -5.04 4.87 -16.28
CA THR A 406 -6.22 4.64 -17.13
C THR A 406 -7.04 3.46 -16.62
N TRP A 407 -8.38 3.49 -16.78
CA TRP A 407 -9.26 2.37 -16.46
C TRP A 407 -8.75 1.01 -16.97
N ALA A 408 -8.14 0.92 -18.16
CA ALA A 408 -7.58 -0.34 -18.67
C ALA A 408 -6.41 -0.90 -17.81
N GLN A 409 -5.61 -0.03 -17.20
CA GLN A 409 -4.55 -0.43 -16.25
C GLN A 409 -5.15 -0.92 -14.92
N TRP A 410 -6.36 -0.47 -14.57
CA TRP A 410 -7.02 -0.81 -13.31
C TRP A 410 -7.59 -2.24 -13.28
N PHE A 411 -7.89 -2.82 -14.45
CA PHE A 411 -8.50 -4.15 -14.59
C PHE A 411 -7.52 -5.23 -15.03
N GLY A 412 -6.27 -4.87 -15.33
CA GLY A 412 -5.37 -5.79 -16.01
C GLY A 412 -5.93 -6.28 -17.36
N ALA A 413 -6.89 -5.57 -17.95
CA ALA A 413 -7.60 -5.90 -19.20
C ALA A 413 -6.72 -5.74 -20.45
N THR A 414 -5.42 -5.91 -20.27
CA THR A 414 -4.40 -5.90 -21.30
C THR A 414 -4.03 -7.34 -21.60
N HIS A 415 -4.12 -7.73 -22.88
CA HIS A 415 -3.67 -9.03 -23.33
C HIS A 415 -2.16 -9.26 -23.15
N ASP A 416 -1.39 -8.19 -22.90
CA ASP A 416 0.05 -8.21 -22.66
C ASP A 416 0.39 -8.71 -21.24
N PRO A 417 0.98 -9.92 -21.09
CA PRO A 417 1.35 -10.51 -19.80
C PRO A 417 2.33 -9.67 -18.98
N ALA A 418 3.16 -8.83 -19.62
CA ALA A 418 4.06 -7.93 -18.91
C ALA A 418 3.32 -6.75 -18.26
N LYS A 419 2.15 -6.38 -18.80
CA LYS A 419 1.28 -5.31 -18.28
C LYS A 419 0.17 -5.82 -17.36
N ARG A 420 -0.10 -7.13 -17.35
CA ARG A 420 -1.02 -7.78 -16.37
C ARG A 420 -0.51 -7.72 -14.92
N LYS A 421 0.75 -7.36 -14.71
CA LYS A 421 1.44 -7.36 -13.40
C LYS A 421 0.91 -6.40 -12.34
N LYS A 422 -0.18 -5.65 -12.53
CA LYS A 422 -0.60 -4.60 -11.59
C LYS A 422 -2.12 -4.51 -11.40
N ILE A 423 -2.78 -5.57 -10.94
CA ILE A 423 -4.16 -5.44 -10.42
C ILE A 423 -4.13 -4.70 -9.07
N TRP A 424 -3.10 -4.97 -8.27
CA TRP A 424 -2.93 -4.44 -6.92
C TRP A 424 -1.62 -3.71 -6.68
N GLY A 425 -0.48 -4.19 -7.23
CA GLY A 425 0.82 -3.59 -6.92
C GLY A 425 1.56 -3.05 -8.13
N GLY A 426 1.44 -1.75 -8.29
CA GLY A 426 2.60 -0.92 -8.50
C GLY A 426 2.25 0.50 -8.09
N PRO A 427 3.24 1.42 -8.06
CA PRO A 427 2.96 2.82 -7.81
C PRO A 427 1.75 3.25 -8.64
N ALA A 428 0.68 3.69 -7.98
CA ALA A 428 -0.40 4.44 -8.61
C ALA A 428 0.24 5.54 -9.46
N GLY A 429 1.29 6.15 -8.93
CA GLY A 429 2.40 6.71 -9.70
C GLY A 429 3.57 7.08 -8.79
N THR A 430 4.71 7.33 -9.41
CA THR A 430 5.83 8.05 -8.78
C THR A 430 5.87 9.43 -9.40
N SER A 431 6.13 10.46 -8.61
CA SER A 431 6.26 11.82 -9.12
C SER A 431 7.16 12.64 -8.21
N TYR A 432 7.44 13.87 -8.61
CA TYR A 432 8.16 14.84 -7.80
C TYR A 432 7.54 16.22 -7.98
N PHE A 433 7.76 17.11 -7.04
CA PHE A 433 7.48 18.53 -7.23
C PHE A 433 8.67 19.37 -6.73
N GLU A 434 8.87 20.51 -7.40
CA GLU A 434 9.91 21.47 -7.05
C GLU A 434 9.29 22.63 -6.28
N VAL A 435 9.84 22.94 -5.12
CA VAL A 435 9.40 24.06 -4.28
C VAL A 435 10.51 25.09 -4.16
N PRO A 436 10.32 26.32 -4.66
CA PRO A 436 11.27 27.38 -4.42
C PRO A 436 11.23 27.82 -2.95
N TYR A 437 12.39 28.04 -2.36
CA TYR A 437 12.50 28.54 -0.98
C TYR A 437 13.51 29.68 -0.89
N GLU A 438 13.26 30.63 0.02
CA GLU A 438 14.22 31.70 0.29
C GLU A 438 15.48 31.12 0.93
N TYR A 439 16.60 31.20 0.21
CA TYR A 439 17.89 30.69 0.66
C TYR A 439 18.52 31.70 1.64
N SER A 440 18.23 31.56 2.94
CA SER A 440 18.96 32.27 4.01
C SER A 440 20.06 31.41 4.66
N GLY A 441 20.15 30.13 4.29
CA GLY A 441 21.10 29.13 4.80
C GLY A 441 20.65 27.72 4.42
N ALA A 442 21.44 26.69 4.80
CA ALA A 442 21.03 25.31 4.63
C ALA A 442 19.75 25.02 5.46
N PRO A 443 18.75 24.32 4.90
CA PRO A 443 17.56 23.93 5.65
C PRO A 443 17.96 23.08 6.87
N GLY A 444 17.33 23.37 8.01
CA GLY A 444 17.69 22.76 9.29
C GLY A 444 16.79 21.66 9.73
N GLU A 445 15.52 21.68 9.37
CA GLU A 445 14.61 20.55 9.54
C GLU A 445 13.55 20.72 8.47
N ILE A 446 13.38 19.71 7.63
CA ILE A 446 12.35 19.73 6.60
C ILE A 446 11.29 18.72 7.02
N GLU A 447 10.07 19.21 7.21
CA GLU A 447 8.88 18.39 7.43
C GLU A 447 8.02 18.43 6.17
N VAL A 448 8.05 17.34 5.42
CA VAL A 448 7.17 17.16 4.27
C VAL A 448 6.03 16.27 4.70
N LYS A 449 4.80 16.72 4.50
CA LYS A 449 3.60 15.92 4.73
C LYS A 449 2.81 15.79 3.44
N ILE A 450 2.69 14.59 2.89
CA ILE A 450 1.78 14.37 1.74
C ILE A 450 0.49 13.75 2.28
N GLN A 451 -0.67 14.22 1.82
CA GLN A 451 -1.97 13.73 2.26
C GLN A 451 -3.08 14.06 1.25
N PHE A 452 -4.07 13.18 1.08
CA PHE A 452 -5.22 13.51 0.24
C PHE A 452 -6.06 14.63 0.87
N ALA A 453 -6.56 15.57 0.08
CA ALA A 453 -7.39 16.67 0.59
C ALA A 453 -8.35 17.20 -0.48
N ASP A 454 -9.50 17.71 -0.08
CA ASP A 454 -10.45 18.29 -1.04
C ASP A 454 -9.86 19.56 -1.67
N ARG A 455 -9.81 19.65 -3.00
CA ARG A 455 -9.21 20.81 -3.69
C ARG A 455 -9.94 22.13 -3.40
N LYS A 456 -11.23 22.10 -3.11
CA LYS A 456 -12.09 23.27 -2.92
C LYS A 456 -11.82 23.93 -1.58
N ASP A 457 -11.68 23.15 -0.51
CA ASP A 457 -11.56 23.66 0.86
C ASP A 457 -10.32 23.20 1.62
N LYS A 458 -9.46 22.40 0.97
CA LYS A 458 -8.22 21.83 1.52
C LYS A 458 -8.45 20.92 2.74
N THR A 459 -9.67 20.39 2.93
CA THR A 459 -9.96 19.47 4.04
C THR A 459 -9.25 18.14 3.82
N PRO A 460 -8.33 17.73 4.73
CA PRO A 460 -7.58 16.48 4.58
C PRO A 460 -8.46 15.25 4.80
N TYR A 461 -8.17 14.18 4.08
CA TYR A 461 -8.78 12.86 4.23
C TYR A 461 -7.77 11.74 3.94
N GLY A 462 -8.06 10.53 4.41
CA GLY A 462 -7.23 9.36 4.12
C GLY A 462 -5.82 9.39 4.75
N PRO A 463 -4.87 8.63 4.19
CA PRO A 463 -3.55 8.44 4.75
C PRO A 463 -2.66 9.68 4.57
N GLU A 464 -1.68 9.79 5.47
CA GLU A 464 -0.63 10.80 5.41
C GLU A 464 0.74 10.11 5.41
N ALA A 465 1.69 10.72 4.69
CA ALA A 465 3.11 10.39 4.78
C ALA A 465 3.84 11.60 5.33
N ILE A 466 4.64 11.41 6.37
CA ILE A 466 5.42 12.48 6.98
C ILE A 466 6.90 12.11 6.89
N TRP A 467 7.68 12.97 6.25
CA TRP A 467 9.13 12.91 6.25
C TRP A 467 9.67 14.02 7.12
N LYS A 468 10.49 13.66 8.11
CA LYS A 468 11.22 14.61 8.97
C LYS A 468 12.70 14.35 8.77
N GLY A 469 13.31 15.17 7.92
CA GLY A 469 14.70 15.00 7.56
C GLY A 469 15.56 16.17 7.99
N ASN A 470 16.69 15.80 8.57
CA ASN A 470 17.85 16.64 8.73
C ASN A 470 19.06 15.74 8.47
N LYS A 471 19.15 15.15 7.26
CA LYS A 471 20.22 14.21 6.95
C LYS A 471 21.51 15.02 6.73
N LYS A 472 22.09 15.49 7.82
CA LYS A 472 23.44 16.03 7.82
C LYS A 472 24.36 14.93 7.30
N PRO A 473 25.19 15.21 6.29
CA PRO A 473 26.13 14.22 5.78
C PRO A 473 27.00 13.69 6.93
N GLU A 474 27.37 12.41 6.87
CA GLU A 474 28.29 11.80 7.83
C GLU A 474 29.75 12.16 7.50
N LEU A 475 30.04 12.44 6.22
CA LEU A 475 31.36 12.79 5.70
C LEU A 475 31.30 13.97 4.71
N SER A 476 32.16 14.99 4.91
CA SER A 476 32.40 16.07 3.96
C SER A 476 33.76 15.86 3.29
N ILE A 477 33.79 15.71 1.97
CA ILE A 477 35.04 15.55 1.21
C ILE A 477 35.31 16.80 0.38
N LEU A 478 36.46 17.45 0.58
CA LEU A 478 36.92 18.52 -0.31
C LEU A 478 38.06 18.01 -1.20
N PHE A 479 37.85 18.02 -2.50
CA PHE A 479 38.93 17.82 -3.47
C PHE A 479 39.62 19.15 -3.75
N LEU A 480 40.94 19.19 -3.59
CA LEU A 480 41.80 20.31 -3.95
C LEU A 480 42.71 19.89 -5.10
N VAL A 481 42.43 20.39 -6.31
CA VAL A 481 43.12 19.97 -7.54
C VAL A 481 44.12 21.02 -7.99
N ASP A 482 45.35 20.57 -8.19
CA ASP A 482 46.41 21.36 -8.80
C ASP A 482 46.10 21.57 -10.28
N THR A 483 46.05 22.83 -10.65
CA THR A 483 45.82 23.32 -12.00
C THR A 483 46.97 24.20 -12.48
N SER A 484 48.17 24.01 -11.94
CA SER A 484 49.39 24.67 -12.43
C SER A 484 49.75 24.25 -13.87
N GLY A 485 50.69 24.98 -14.47
CA GLY A 485 51.19 24.66 -15.80
C GLY A 485 51.81 23.26 -15.91
N SER A 486 52.44 22.76 -14.83
CA SER A 486 53.06 21.42 -14.79
C SER A 486 52.05 20.27 -14.83
N MET A 487 50.77 20.56 -14.56
CA MET A 487 49.66 19.61 -14.61
C MET A 487 49.06 19.44 -16.02
N ALA A 488 49.57 20.14 -17.04
CA ALA A 488 49.02 20.10 -18.39
C ALA A 488 49.00 18.67 -18.99
N GLY A 489 48.06 18.42 -19.89
CA GLY A 489 47.91 17.15 -20.58
C GLY A 489 47.38 16.03 -19.67
N GLY A 490 48.09 14.90 -19.65
CA GLY A 490 47.62 13.65 -19.01
C GLY A 490 47.43 13.75 -17.50
N LYS A 491 48.22 14.57 -16.79
CA LYS A 491 48.13 14.70 -15.32
C LYS A 491 46.79 15.32 -14.89
N LEU A 492 46.38 16.43 -15.51
CA LEU A 492 45.09 17.05 -15.22
C LEU A 492 43.93 16.11 -15.61
N GLN A 493 44.03 15.39 -16.73
CA GLN A 493 42.99 14.42 -17.11
C GLN A 493 42.87 13.27 -16.09
N ALA A 494 43.99 12.77 -15.57
CA ALA A 494 44.00 11.79 -14.50
C ALA A 494 43.39 12.34 -13.21
N ALA A 495 43.69 13.59 -12.84
CA ALA A 495 43.09 14.25 -11.68
C ALA A 495 41.57 14.40 -11.82
N LYS A 496 41.07 14.83 -12.99
CA LYS A 496 39.63 14.90 -13.29
C LYS A 496 38.96 13.52 -13.18
N ALA A 497 39.59 12.48 -13.72
CA ALA A 497 39.08 11.12 -13.64
C ALA A 497 39.04 10.62 -12.18
N ALA A 498 40.08 10.91 -11.39
CA ALA A 498 40.15 10.52 -9.98
C ALA A 498 39.05 11.19 -9.13
N VAL A 499 38.75 12.47 -9.35
CA VAL A 499 37.62 13.15 -8.69
C VAL A 499 36.31 12.45 -9.03
N LYS A 500 36.03 12.21 -10.31
CA LYS A 500 34.79 11.56 -10.76
C LYS A 500 34.65 10.14 -10.20
N GLN A 501 35.73 9.37 -10.20
CA GLN A 501 35.74 8.02 -9.65
C GLN A 501 35.50 8.03 -8.14
N ALA A 502 36.21 8.88 -7.39
CA ALA A 502 36.07 8.95 -5.94
C ALA A 502 34.66 9.36 -5.51
N VAL A 503 34.01 10.26 -6.25
CA VAL A 503 32.60 10.62 -6.03
C VAL A 503 31.68 9.43 -6.27
N ASN A 504 31.85 8.71 -7.38
CA ASN A 504 31.05 7.51 -7.65
C ASN A 504 31.23 6.44 -6.56
N ASP A 505 32.46 6.23 -6.09
CA ASP A 505 32.79 5.25 -5.06
C ASP A 505 32.25 5.61 -3.67
N THR A 506 31.95 6.90 -3.44
CA THR A 506 31.46 7.40 -2.14
C THR A 506 30.01 7.88 -2.19
N ASN A 507 29.29 7.65 -3.30
CA ASN A 507 27.89 8.04 -3.46
C ASN A 507 26.94 7.12 -2.68
N ASP A 508 26.98 7.25 -1.37
CA ASP A 508 26.27 6.43 -0.38
C ASP A 508 25.02 7.12 0.21
N GLY A 509 24.66 8.30 -0.29
CA GLY A 509 23.57 9.12 0.25
C GLY A 509 23.84 9.67 1.66
N LYS A 510 25.11 9.68 2.08
CA LYS A 510 25.60 10.19 3.37
C LYS A 510 26.85 11.06 3.24
N THR A 511 27.46 11.12 2.07
CA THR A 511 28.65 11.93 1.78
C THR A 511 28.28 13.19 1.00
N GLU A 512 28.90 14.32 1.34
CA GLU A 512 28.89 15.52 0.50
C GLU A 512 30.30 15.82 -0.02
N TRP A 513 30.40 16.44 -1.19
CA TRP A 513 31.66 16.76 -1.84
C TRP A 513 31.72 18.23 -2.24
N ALA A 514 32.92 18.81 -2.18
CA ALA A 514 33.26 20.08 -2.77
C ALA A 514 34.51 19.95 -3.65
N LEU A 515 34.68 20.87 -4.60
CA LEU A 515 35.85 20.92 -5.48
C LEU A 515 36.44 22.33 -5.45
N ALA A 516 37.71 22.42 -5.11
CA ALA A 516 38.53 23.60 -5.25
C ALA A 516 39.70 23.32 -6.20
N ARG A 517 40.20 24.38 -6.84
CA ARG A 517 41.40 24.33 -7.65
C ARG A 517 42.42 25.34 -7.15
N PHE A 518 43.69 25.09 -7.44
CA PHE A 518 44.76 26.06 -7.24
C PHE A 518 45.74 26.07 -8.41
N GLY A 519 46.33 27.22 -8.70
CA GLY A 519 47.22 27.44 -9.84
C GLY A 519 47.33 28.93 -10.18
N GLY A 520 48.43 29.34 -10.79
CA GLY A 520 48.71 30.74 -11.08
C GLY A 520 48.72 31.59 -9.83
N CYS A 521 49.33 31.07 -8.75
CA CYS A 521 49.34 31.72 -7.44
C CYS A 521 47.95 32.02 -6.85
N SER A 522 46.89 31.33 -7.30
CA SER A 522 45.51 31.56 -6.82
C SER A 522 44.82 30.28 -6.38
N VAL A 523 43.74 30.42 -5.60
CA VAL A 523 42.92 29.32 -5.08
C VAL A 523 41.46 29.71 -5.26
N SER A 524 40.64 28.82 -5.82
CA SER A 524 39.22 29.08 -6.04
C SER A 524 38.38 27.83 -5.83
N VAL A 525 37.28 27.95 -5.08
CA VAL A 525 36.24 26.92 -5.01
C VAL A 525 35.45 26.95 -6.32
N VAL A 526 35.46 25.82 -7.04
CA VAL A 526 34.77 25.67 -8.32
C VAL A 526 33.46 24.89 -8.20
N CYS A 527 33.28 24.15 -7.11
CA CYS A 527 32.01 23.56 -6.71
C CYS A 527 31.90 23.59 -5.19
N ARG A 528 30.82 24.16 -4.66
CA ARG A 528 30.53 24.17 -3.21
C ARG A 528 30.13 22.75 -2.75
N PHE A 529 30.06 22.54 -1.43
CA PHE A 529 29.58 21.28 -0.88
C PHE A 529 28.20 20.91 -1.44
N THR A 530 28.09 19.69 -1.96
CA THR A 530 26.89 19.13 -2.57
C THR A 530 26.87 17.61 -2.41
N THR A 531 25.68 17.01 -2.35
CA THR A 531 25.48 15.55 -2.42
C THR A 531 25.20 15.09 -3.86
N MET A 532 25.36 15.96 -4.85
CA MET A 532 25.07 15.68 -6.26
C MET A 532 26.34 15.36 -7.06
N PRO A 533 26.55 14.11 -7.49
CA PRO A 533 27.78 13.70 -8.17
C PRO A 533 28.00 14.39 -9.52
N GLU A 534 26.93 14.72 -10.24
CA GLU A 534 26.97 15.34 -11.57
C GLU A 534 27.50 16.77 -11.55
N TYR A 535 27.28 17.52 -10.46
CA TYR A 535 27.81 18.89 -10.31
C TYR A 535 29.32 18.86 -10.12
N LEU A 536 29.82 17.90 -9.33
CA LEU A 536 31.25 17.73 -9.17
C LEU A 536 31.91 17.25 -10.45
N ALA A 537 31.26 16.32 -11.19
CA ALA A 537 31.75 15.84 -12.48
C ALA A 537 31.88 16.98 -13.51
N LYS A 538 30.84 17.82 -13.63
CA LYS A 538 30.85 18.98 -14.53
C LYS A 538 31.92 20.01 -14.12
N ALA A 539 32.05 20.29 -12.83
CA ALA A 539 33.08 21.20 -12.32
C ALA A 539 34.49 20.65 -12.58
N ALA A 540 34.71 19.35 -12.40
CA ALA A 540 35.97 18.68 -12.73
C ALA A 540 36.28 18.78 -14.23
N ASP A 541 35.31 18.53 -15.09
CA ASP A 541 35.49 18.65 -16.55
C ASP A 541 35.88 20.07 -16.97
N GLY A 542 35.41 21.10 -16.25
CA GLY A 542 35.73 22.51 -16.46
C GLY A 542 37.12 22.97 -16.01
N LEU A 543 37.92 22.15 -15.31
CA LEU A 543 39.26 22.55 -14.87
C LEU A 543 40.21 22.76 -16.07
N GLY A 544 40.97 23.85 -16.06
CA GLY A 544 42.05 24.15 -17.00
C GLY A 544 43.33 24.53 -16.26
N THR A 545 44.48 24.47 -16.94
CA THR A 545 45.79 24.76 -16.34
C THR A 545 46.20 26.23 -16.44
N SER A 546 46.86 26.76 -15.42
CA SER A 546 47.43 28.11 -15.39
C SER A 546 48.55 28.24 -14.34
N GLY A 547 49.68 28.83 -14.74
CA GLY A 547 50.71 29.42 -13.86
C GLY A 547 51.34 28.52 -12.79
N ASP A 548 51.89 29.13 -11.75
CA ASP A 548 52.67 28.50 -10.67
C ASP A 548 51.80 27.83 -9.59
N THR A 549 52.44 27.04 -8.71
CA THR A 549 51.81 26.14 -7.74
C THR A 549 51.91 26.69 -6.31
N PRO A 550 50.85 27.29 -5.74
CA PRO A 550 50.83 27.78 -4.35
C PRO A 550 50.32 26.70 -3.36
N LEU A 551 50.99 25.55 -3.28
CA LEU A 551 50.46 24.35 -2.60
C LEU A 551 50.14 24.60 -1.12
N THR A 552 51.08 25.15 -0.36
CA THR A 552 50.91 25.36 1.09
C THR A 552 49.77 26.34 1.38
N TYR A 553 49.70 27.43 0.61
CA TYR A 553 48.62 28.41 0.70
C TYR A 553 47.26 27.81 0.34
N ALA A 554 47.20 27.06 -0.77
CA ALA A 554 45.99 26.38 -1.24
C ALA A 554 45.43 25.39 -0.23
N ARG A 555 46.30 24.57 0.36
CA ARG A 555 45.94 23.61 1.40
C ARG A 555 45.27 24.29 2.60
N ASN A 556 45.87 25.37 3.10
CA ASN A 556 45.38 26.04 4.31
C ASN A 556 44.00 26.70 4.07
N LEU A 557 43.79 27.31 2.90
CA LEU A 557 42.48 27.84 2.51
C LEU A 557 41.43 26.75 2.31
N ALA A 558 41.80 25.65 1.66
CA ALA A 558 40.91 24.51 1.46
C ALA A 558 40.49 23.89 2.80
N LEU A 559 41.44 23.69 3.72
CA LEU A 559 41.13 23.17 5.06
C LEU A 559 40.19 24.10 5.82
N SER A 560 40.43 25.41 5.78
CA SER A 560 39.55 26.41 6.40
C SER A 560 38.15 26.39 5.78
N TYR A 561 38.05 26.22 4.46
CA TYR A 561 36.78 26.07 3.76
C TYR A 561 36.05 24.78 4.17
N LEU A 562 36.76 23.64 4.21
CA LEU A 562 36.22 22.36 4.66
C LEU A 562 35.64 22.46 6.08
N ILE A 563 36.39 23.04 7.02
CA ILE A 563 35.96 23.21 8.42
C ILE A 563 34.76 24.16 8.54
N SER A 564 34.78 25.28 7.80
CA SER A 564 33.76 26.32 7.97
C SER A 564 32.48 26.10 7.16
N LYS A 565 32.53 25.27 6.11
CA LYS A 565 31.41 25.06 5.18
C LYS A 565 30.91 23.63 5.10
N GLY A 566 31.73 22.63 5.43
CA GLY A 566 31.28 21.25 5.55
C GLY A 566 30.23 21.10 6.64
N GLN A 567 29.16 20.36 6.35
CA GLN A 567 28.05 20.09 7.25
C GLN A 567 28.21 18.79 8.04
N ALA A 568 29.18 17.95 7.66
CA ALA A 568 29.38 16.66 8.29
C ALA A 568 30.18 16.72 9.59
N LYS A 569 30.02 15.69 10.42
CA LYS A 569 30.83 15.51 11.64
C LYS A 569 32.29 15.20 11.31
N GLN A 570 32.57 14.63 10.14
CA GLN A 570 33.91 14.29 9.68
C GLN A 570 34.23 15.03 8.39
N GLY A 571 35.43 15.61 8.30
CA GLY A 571 35.95 16.25 7.09
C GLY A 571 37.15 15.50 6.53
N ARG A 572 37.22 15.36 5.20
CA ARG A 572 38.35 14.79 4.47
C ARG A 572 38.81 15.74 3.37
N LEU A 573 40.05 16.19 3.43
CA LEU A 573 40.70 16.94 2.36
C LEU A 573 41.51 15.97 1.50
N ILE A 574 41.23 15.92 0.20
CA ILE A 574 41.97 15.13 -0.79
C ILE A 574 42.69 16.10 -1.72
N ILE A 575 44.02 16.02 -1.77
CA ILE A 575 44.85 16.91 -2.57
C ILE A 575 45.38 16.12 -3.77
N LEU A 576 45.17 16.65 -4.98
CA LEU A 576 45.63 16.07 -6.23
C LEU A 576 46.64 17.02 -6.87
N CYS A 577 47.94 16.79 -6.67
CA CYS A 577 49.03 17.66 -7.13
C CYS A 577 50.26 16.86 -7.56
N ASP A 578 51.17 17.49 -8.30
CA ASP A 578 52.46 16.88 -8.67
C ASP A 578 53.63 17.24 -7.72
N GLY A 579 53.35 18.06 -6.70
CA GLY A 579 54.19 18.23 -5.52
C GLY A 579 55.16 19.42 -5.55
N GLN A 580 55.03 20.35 -6.50
CA GLN A 580 55.76 21.62 -6.49
C GLN A 580 55.06 22.65 -5.57
N ASP A 581 55.86 23.49 -4.92
CA ASP A 581 55.37 24.72 -4.26
C ASP A 581 56.35 25.84 -4.63
N ASN A 582 55.98 26.63 -5.64
CA ASN A 582 56.89 27.56 -6.30
C ASN A 582 56.28 28.93 -6.56
N CYS A 583 55.29 29.32 -5.73
CA CYS A 583 54.68 30.65 -5.77
C CYS A 583 55.31 31.60 -4.74
N PRO A 584 56.24 32.49 -5.12
CA PRO A 584 56.99 33.33 -4.17
C PRO A 584 56.10 34.35 -3.46
N GLU A 585 55.03 34.79 -4.12
CA GLU A 585 54.06 35.78 -3.61
C GLU A 585 53.31 35.30 -2.36
N HIS A 586 53.30 33.99 -2.13
CA HIS A 586 52.66 33.37 -0.96
C HIS A 586 53.66 32.71 -0.01
N GLY A 587 54.93 33.11 -0.09
CA GLY A 587 55.98 32.62 0.80
C GLY A 587 56.30 31.15 0.58
N SER A 588 56.28 30.69 -0.69
CA SER A 588 56.59 29.31 -1.06
C SER A 588 57.90 28.86 -0.41
N THR A 589 57.79 27.77 0.35
CA THR A 589 58.88 27.16 1.11
C THR A 589 59.60 26.12 0.26
N SER A 590 60.74 25.60 0.73
CA SER A 590 61.36 24.45 0.05
C SER A 590 60.39 23.25 0.02
N ARG A 591 60.66 22.29 -0.86
CA ARG A 591 59.87 21.05 -0.94
C ARG A 591 59.87 20.31 0.40
N GLU A 592 61.00 20.34 1.10
CA GLU A 592 61.21 19.76 2.41
C GLU A 592 60.35 20.47 3.47
N GLU A 593 60.35 21.81 3.48
CA GLU A 593 59.57 22.62 4.42
C GLU A 593 58.05 22.48 4.20
N ALA A 594 57.59 22.40 2.95
CA ALA A 594 56.19 22.16 2.62
C ALA A 594 55.73 20.77 3.08
N ALA A 595 56.60 19.75 2.94
CA ALA A 595 56.36 18.40 3.42
C ALA A 595 56.37 18.31 4.95
N ASP A 596 57.29 18.99 5.63
CA ASP A 596 57.38 19.03 7.10
C ASP A 596 56.16 19.73 7.70
N SER A 597 55.73 20.85 7.12
CA SER A 597 54.48 21.54 7.51
C SER A 597 53.25 20.63 7.37
N LEU A 598 53.20 19.77 6.35
CA LEU A 598 52.13 18.79 6.18
C LEU A 598 52.14 17.73 7.29
N GLN A 599 53.32 17.20 7.63
CA GLN A 599 53.46 16.21 8.70
C GLN A 599 53.09 16.78 10.08
N GLU A 600 53.47 18.02 10.37
CA GLU A 600 53.14 18.71 11.61
C GLU A 600 51.62 18.91 11.76
N LEU A 601 50.95 19.30 10.67
CA LEU A 601 49.50 19.50 10.66
C LEU A 601 48.74 18.17 10.84
N ILE A 602 49.22 17.08 10.23
CA ILE A 602 48.69 15.72 10.45
C ILE A 602 48.83 15.32 11.92
N ARG A 603 49.98 15.58 12.57
CA ARG A 603 50.17 15.33 14.01
C ARG A 603 49.20 16.13 14.87
N ASN A 604 48.99 17.41 14.54
CA ASN A 604 48.12 18.31 15.31
C ASN A 604 46.62 17.95 15.16
N VAL A 605 46.20 17.48 13.99
CA VAL A 605 44.83 16.96 13.78
C VAL A 605 44.63 15.64 14.55
N THR A 606 45.63 14.77 14.58
CA THR A 606 45.55 13.47 15.29
C THR A 606 45.47 13.65 16.82
N THR A 607 46.18 14.63 17.37
CA THR A 607 46.18 14.94 18.81
C THR A 607 44.89 15.63 19.27
N ALA A 608 44.30 16.51 18.45
CA ALA A 608 43.00 17.12 18.75
C ALA A 608 41.85 16.09 18.82
N VAL A 609 41.88 15.06 17.97
CA VAL A 609 40.90 13.95 17.99
C VAL A 609 41.10 13.04 19.21
N GLY A 610 42.35 12.80 19.62
CA GLY A 610 42.67 12.03 20.83
C GLY A 610 42.24 12.70 22.14
N ALA A 611 42.32 14.03 22.22
CA ALA A 611 41.90 14.79 23.40
C ALA A 611 40.37 14.85 23.57
N GLY A 612 39.61 14.88 22.47
CA GLY A 612 38.13 14.88 22.50
C GLY A 612 37.52 13.54 22.92
N SER A 613 38.23 12.42 22.76
CA SER A 613 37.75 11.09 23.15
C SER A 613 37.95 10.77 24.64
N ALA A 614 38.85 11.48 25.32
CA ALA A 614 39.19 11.25 26.73
C ALA A 614 38.27 11.95 27.75
N ILE A 615 37.34 12.83 27.31
CA ILE A 615 36.47 13.62 28.20
C ILE A 615 35.11 12.92 28.47
N GLY A 616 34.81 11.80 27.81
CA GLY A 616 33.51 11.11 27.89
C GLY A 616 33.36 10.00 28.94
N SER A 617 34.37 9.66 29.74
CA SER A 617 34.32 8.50 30.64
C SER A 617 34.81 8.78 32.06
N ARG A 618 34.33 9.86 32.69
CA ARG A 618 34.34 9.96 34.16
C ARG A 618 33.11 10.68 34.68
N THR A 619 32.23 9.94 35.32
CA THR A 619 31.61 10.31 36.60
C THR A 619 31.12 9.03 37.30
N PRO A 620 30.99 9.07 38.65
CA PRO A 620 31.14 7.92 39.55
C PRO A 620 30.08 6.84 39.44
#